data_AF-A0A7C6Y6J0-F1
#
_entry.id   AF-A0A7C6Y6J0-F1
#
_cell.length_a   1.000
_cell.length_b   1.000
_cell.length_c   1.000
_cell.angle_alpha   90.00
_cell.angle_beta   90.00
_cell.angle_gamma   90.00
#
_symmetry.space_group_name_H-M   'P 1'
#
loop_
_entity.id
_entity.type
_entity.pdbx_description
1 polymer ?
#
loop_
_entity_poly.entity_id
_entity_poly.type
_entity_poly.pdbx_seq_one_letter_code
_entity_poly.pdbx_strand_id
1 'polypeptide(L)'
;MNSLSNWIYIKENDNAARYVLGVEGKSPLIFFGVNPSTAAPNKLDNTVKNVVKLAKKEKKDSWIMLNIYPQRDTNPNGMHFNSNDKYYQRNIREIEYILKSNQRSVLIAGWGNLIEKRNYLSEALKEIYLLSVKYNCTWMCLDQNKSGHPKHPLYVAIDNSTLKEFDIKEQYRF
;
A
#
# COMPACT_ATOMS: atom_id res chain seq x y z
N MET A 1 17.74 -15.05 -1.21
CA MET A 1 17.55 -14.19 -0.03
C MET A 1 17.28 -15.12 1.16
N ASN A 2 18.35 -15.54 1.84
CA ASN A 2 18.31 -16.19 3.14
C ASN A 2 19.34 -15.46 4.01
N SER A 3 18.82 -14.55 4.83
CA SER A 3 19.44 -13.83 5.94
C SER A 3 18.26 -13.34 6.77
N LEU A 4 18.36 -13.32 8.10
CA LEU A 4 17.32 -12.76 8.98
C LEU A 4 16.93 -11.36 8.48
N SER A 5 15.80 -11.24 7.79
CA SER A 5 15.31 -9.94 7.34
C SER A 5 14.97 -9.10 8.56
N ASN A 6 15.51 -7.90 8.65
CA ASN A 6 15.02 -6.91 9.62
C ASN A 6 13.61 -6.50 9.18
N TRP A 7 12.61 -6.94 9.93
CA TRP A 7 11.21 -6.69 9.63
C TRP A 7 10.80 -5.30 10.11
N ILE A 8 10.08 -4.57 9.26
CA ILE A 8 9.30 -3.41 9.65
C ILE A 8 7.88 -3.91 9.89
N TYR A 9 7.41 -3.87 11.13
CA TYR A 9 6.06 -4.35 11.46
C TYR A 9 5.40 -3.47 12.51
N ILE A 10 4.61 -2.49 12.05
CA ILE A 10 3.96 -1.50 12.90
C ILE A 10 2.46 -1.79 12.91
N LYS A 11 1.92 -2.10 14.09
CA LYS A 11 0.51 -2.49 14.30
C LYS A 11 -0.01 -2.07 15.66
N GLU A 12 -1.32 -2.18 15.86
CA GLU A 12 -1.91 -2.14 17.20
C GLU A 12 -1.56 -3.39 18.02
N ASN A 13 -1.62 -3.27 19.34
CA ASN A 13 -1.27 -4.35 20.26
C ASN A 13 -2.19 -5.57 20.07
N ASP A 14 -3.50 -5.32 20.00
CA ASP A 14 -4.55 -6.30 19.72
C ASP A 14 -4.56 -6.82 18.28
N ASN A 15 -3.68 -6.28 17.42
CA ASN A 15 -3.54 -6.65 16.02
C ASN A 15 -4.81 -6.36 15.16
N ALA A 16 -5.71 -5.50 15.64
CA ALA A 16 -6.90 -5.05 14.90
C ALA A 16 -6.57 -4.08 13.75
N ALA A 17 -5.41 -3.41 13.81
CA ALA A 17 -4.91 -2.58 12.73
C ALA A 17 -3.41 -2.79 12.48
N ARG A 18 -2.98 -2.66 11.23
CA ARG A 18 -1.58 -2.74 10.79
C ARG A 18 -1.26 -1.57 9.87
N TYR A 19 -0.33 -0.75 10.29
CA TYR A 19 0.06 0.47 9.61
C TYR A 19 1.16 0.21 8.57
N VAL A 20 2.16 -0.59 8.94
CA VAL A 20 3.30 -0.89 8.06
C VAL A 20 3.67 -2.36 8.16
N LEU A 21 3.92 -3.00 7.00
CA LEU A 21 4.64 -4.26 6.91
C LEU A 21 5.72 -4.13 5.83
N GLY A 22 6.96 -4.49 6.15
CA GLY A 22 8.03 -4.49 5.17
C GLY A 22 9.29 -5.14 5.69
N VAL A 23 10.37 -4.99 4.93
CA VAL A 23 11.73 -5.32 5.36
C VAL A 23 12.61 -4.09 5.17
N GLU A 24 13.61 -3.89 6.00
CA GLU A 24 14.54 -2.78 5.87
C GLU A 24 15.41 -2.92 4.61
N GLY A 25 15.74 -1.78 4.00
CA GLY A 25 16.65 -1.67 2.86
C GLY A 25 16.77 -0.23 2.40
N LYS A 26 17.65 0.04 1.43
CA LYS A 26 17.95 1.40 0.97
C LYS A 26 17.06 1.86 -0.18
N SER A 27 16.45 0.93 -0.91
CA SER A 27 15.64 1.18 -2.10
C SER A 27 14.40 0.28 -2.07
N PRO A 28 13.40 0.58 -1.21
CA PRO A 28 12.19 -0.21 -1.13
C PRO A 28 11.31 -0.05 -2.37
N LEU A 29 10.62 -1.12 -2.74
CA LEU A 29 9.35 -1.01 -3.44
C LEU A 29 8.25 -0.64 -2.45
N ILE A 30 7.59 0.51 -2.60
CA ILE A 30 6.50 0.93 -1.72
C ILE A 30 5.16 0.67 -2.42
N PHE A 31 4.33 -0.19 -1.83
CA PHE A 31 3.06 -0.62 -2.40
C PHE A 31 1.88 -0.19 -1.52
N PHE A 32 0.80 0.31 -2.12
CA PHE A 32 -0.44 0.69 -1.46
C PHE A 32 -1.60 -0.23 -1.85
N GLY A 33 -2.11 -0.98 -0.87
CA GLY A 33 -3.41 -1.67 -0.93
C GLY A 33 -4.53 -0.86 -0.27
N VAL A 34 -5.73 -1.44 -0.17
CA VAL A 34 -6.88 -0.82 0.51
C VAL A 34 -6.74 -0.96 2.02
N ASN A 35 -6.64 -2.20 2.50
CA ASN A 35 -6.58 -2.54 3.91
C ASN A 35 -5.76 -3.84 4.13
N PRO A 36 -5.10 -3.99 5.29
CA PRO A 36 -4.38 -5.21 5.64
C PRO A 36 -5.26 -6.45 5.73
N SER A 37 -4.70 -7.59 5.29
CA SER A 37 -5.30 -8.92 5.46
C SER A 37 -4.50 -9.75 6.49
N THR A 38 -3.91 -10.88 6.11
CA THR A 38 -3.30 -11.82 7.07
C THR A 38 -1.78 -11.75 7.17
N ALA A 39 -1.11 -11.07 6.24
CA ALA A 39 0.35 -11.01 6.20
C ALA A 39 0.99 -10.44 7.48
N ALA A 40 1.97 -11.18 7.98
CA ALA A 40 2.82 -10.84 9.11
C ALA A 40 4.28 -11.26 8.82
N PRO A 41 5.27 -10.82 9.62
CA PRO A 41 6.64 -11.32 9.54
C PRO A 41 6.67 -12.85 9.48
N ASN A 42 7.46 -13.38 8.54
CA ASN A 42 7.61 -14.83 8.27
C ASN A 42 6.34 -15.58 7.84
N LYS A 43 5.19 -14.89 7.69
CA LYS A 43 3.91 -15.47 7.25
C LYS A 43 3.20 -14.51 6.28
N LEU A 44 3.73 -14.44 5.06
CA LEU A 44 3.18 -13.58 4.00
C LEU A 44 1.93 -14.21 3.37
N ASP A 45 0.90 -13.38 3.13
CA ASP A 45 -0.25 -13.74 2.31
C ASP A 45 0.07 -13.60 0.81
N ASN A 46 -0.85 -14.02 -0.06
CA ASN A 46 -0.63 -14.01 -1.51
C ASN A 46 -0.44 -12.61 -2.08
N THR A 47 -1.09 -11.59 -1.51
CA THR A 47 -0.93 -10.20 -1.92
C THR A 47 0.51 -9.76 -1.67
N VAL A 48 1.01 -9.96 -0.45
CA VAL A 48 2.36 -9.54 -0.09
C VAL A 48 3.42 -10.39 -0.80
N LYS A 49 3.17 -11.69 -1.05
CA LYS A 49 4.03 -12.51 -1.92
C LYS A 49 4.20 -11.90 -3.32
N ASN A 50 3.12 -11.40 -3.92
CA ASN A 50 3.18 -10.71 -5.22
C ASN A 50 3.93 -9.37 -5.12
N VAL A 51 3.80 -8.63 -4.02
CA VAL A 51 4.59 -7.41 -3.77
C VAL A 51 6.09 -7.74 -3.66
N VAL A 52 6.47 -8.79 -2.92
CA VAL A 52 7.87 -9.24 -2.84
C VAL A 52 8.41 -9.65 -4.21
N LYS A 53 7.58 -10.35 -4.99
CA LYS A 53 7.94 -10.76 -6.35
C LYS A 53 8.15 -9.56 -7.27
N LEU A 54 7.27 -8.56 -7.19
CA LEU A 54 7.40 -7.31 -7.94
C LEU A 54 8.67 -6.55 -7.51
N ALA A 55 8.95 -6.44 -6.22
CA ALA A 55 10.16 -5.79 -5.72
C ALA A 55 11.43 -6.41 -6.31
N LYS A 56 11.51 -7.75 -6.37
CA LYS A 56 12.63 -8.46 -7.01
C LYS A 56 12.73 -8.15 -8.51
N LYS A 57 11.60 -8.14 -9.22
CA LYS A 57 11.54 -7.82 -10.65
C LYS A 57 12.02 -6.39 -10.94
N GLU A 58 11.61 -5.44 -10.11
CA GLU A 58 12.03 -4.03 -10.16
C GLU A 58 13.41 -3.78 -9.54
N LYS A 59 14.18 -4.84 -9.24
CA LYS A 59 15.55 -4.80 -8.69
C LYS A 59 15.67 -3.97 -7.40
N LYS A 60 14.62 -3.98 -6.58
CA LYS A 60 14.57 -3.34 -5.26
C LYS A 60 15.19 -4.26 -4.20
N ASP A 61 15.91 -3.67 -3.24
CA ASP A 61 16.59 -4.42 -2.17
C ASP A 61 15.65 -4.72 -0.99
N SER A 62 14.53 -4.00 -0.91
CA SER A 62 13.49 -4.19 0.10
C SER A 62 12.09 -3.87 -0.43
N TRP A 63 11.09 -3.99 0.43
CA TRP A 63 9.70 -3.68 0.11
C TRP A 63 8.94 -3.22 1.35
N ILE A 64 7.94 -2.37 1.13
CA ILE A 64 7.05 -1.85 2.15
C ILE A 64 5.61 -1.91 1.61
N MET A 65 4.73 -2.58 2.37
CA MET A 65 3.30 -2.65 2.14
C MET A 65 2.59 -1.67 3.08
N LEU A 66 2.02 -0.64 2.48
CA LEU A 66 1.13 0.34 3.11
C LEU A 66 -0.30 0.10 2.64
N ASN A 67 -1.26 0.70 3.34
CA ASN A 67 -2.67 0.58 3.01
C ASN A 67 -3.35 1.93 3.20
N ILE A 68 -4.38 2.20 2.41
CA ILE A 68 -5.16 3.44 2.52
C ILE A 68 -5.80 3.54 3.90
N TYR A 69 -6.26 2.42 4.46
CA TYR A 69 -6.79 2.34 5.81
C TYR A 69 -6.23 1.12 6.56
N PRO A 70 -5.86 1.22 7.84
CA PRO A 70 -5.01 0.22 8.48
C PRO A 70 -5.81 -0.92 9.15
N GLN A 71 -7.15 -0.86 9.18
CA GLN A 71 -7.94 -1.92 9.81
C GLN A 71 -7.65 -3.27 9.14
N ARG A 72 -7.26 -4.23 9.96
CA ARG A 72 -6.98 -5.59 9.52
C ARG A 72 -8.29 -6.35 9.36
N ASP A 73 -8.63 -6.71 8.12
CA ASP A 73 -9.80 -7.52 7.82
C ASP A 73 -9.60 -8.30 6.52
N THR A 74 -9.96 -9.58 6.53
CA THR A 74 -9.92 -10.43 5.33
C THR A 74 -11.14 -10.26 4.44
N ASN A 75 -12.25 -9.78 5.02
CA ASN A 75 -13.51 -9.54 4.33
C ASN A 75 -13.72 -8.03 4.16
N PRO A 76 -13.73 -7.50 2.92
CA PRO A 76 -13.97 -6.08 2.68
C PRO A 76 -15.32 -5.56 3.22
N ASN A 77 -16.29 -6.44 3.46
CA ASN A 77 -17.55 -6.06 4.12
C ASN A 77 -17.41 -5.80 5.63
N GLY A 78 -16.37 -6.34 6.27
CA GLY A 78 -16.04 -6.13 7.67
C GLY A 78 -15.28 -4.82 7.96
N MET A 79 -14.90 -4.08 6.91
CA MET A 79 -14.37 -2.73 7.08
C MET A 79 -15.36 -1.86 7.85
N HIS A 80 -14.86 -1.11 8.83
CA HIS A 80 -15.64 -0.17 9.61
C HIS A 80 -16.50 0.69 8.69
N PHE A 81 -17.73 0.99 9.10
CA PHE A 81 -18.62 1.84 8.32
C PHE A 81 -18.10 3.29 8.28
N ASN A 82 -17.61 3.78 9.41
CA ASN A 82 -16.94 5.08 9.55
C ASN A 82 -15.47 4.85 9.93
N SER A 83 -14.60 5.81 9.61
CA SER A 83 -13.21 5.76 10.05
C SER A 83 -13.12 5.72 11.58
N ASN A 84 -12.15 4.98 12.10
CA ASN A 84 -11.69 5.16 13.47
C ASN A 84 -10.58 6.21 13.46
N ASP A 85 -10.80 7.35 14.11
CA ASP A 85 -9.88 8.49 14.03
C ASP A 85 -8.48 8.16 14.55
N LYS A 86 -8.36 7.37 15.63
CA LYS A 86 -7.05 6.93 16.14
C LYS A 86 -6.29 6.15 15.08
N TYR A 87 -6.96 5.21 14.41
CA TYR A 87 -6.35 4.40 13.36
C TYR A 87 -6.02 5.24 12.13
N TYR A 88 -6.93 6.12 11.71
CA TYR A 88 -6.73 7.02 10.60
C TYR A 88 -5.48 7.90 10.80
N GLN A 89 -5.45 8.65 11.90
CA GLN A 89 -4.38 9.62 12.18
C GLN A 89 -3.03 8.92 12.34
N ARG A 90 -3.01 7.75 13.00
CA ARG A 90 -1.79 6.96 13.08
C ARG A 90 -1.35 6.44 11.72
N ASN A 91 -2.26 5.98 10.86
CA ASN A 91 -1.92 5.53 9.52
C ASN A 91 -1.26 6.64 8.68
N ILE A 92 -1.85 7.83 8.66
CA ILE A 92 -1.32 8.99 7.95
C ILE A 92 0.08 9.35 8.48
N ARG A 93 0.28 9.32 9.80
CA ARG A 93 1.59 9.60 10.42
C ARG A 93 2.67 8.59 10.03
N GLU A 94 2.35 7.29 10.04
CA GLU A 94 3.31 6.25 9.64
C GLU A 94 3.62 6.33 8.14
N ILE A 95 2.61 6.59 7.30
CA ILE A 95 2.81 6.83 5.86
C ILE A 95 3.72 8.03 5.63
N GLU A 96 3.46 9.15 6.30
CA GLU A 96 4.32 10.34 6.23
C GLU A 96 5.77 10.03 6.62
N TYR A 97 5.98 9.27 7.70
CA TYR A 97 7.33 8.89 8.13
C TYR A 97 8.06 8.06 7.06
N ILE A 98 7.38 7.10 6.44
CA ILE A 98 7.94 6.29 5.35
C ILE A 98 8.26 7.17 4.13
N LEU A 99 7.35 8.02 3.69
CA LEU A 99 7.55 8.87 2.51
C LEU A 99 8.65 9.92 2.75
N LYS A 100 8.71 10.52 3.94
CA LYS A 100 9.78 11.46 4.32
C LYS A 100 11.16 10.83 4.25
N SER A 101 11.26 9.53 4.58
CA SER A 101 12.50 8.76 4.55
C SER A 101 12.83 8.22 3.14
N ASN A 102 11.87 8.25 2.22
CA ASN A 102 11.96 7.72 0.85
C ASN A 102 11.48 8.76 -0.17
N GLN A 103 11.99 9.99 -0.07
CA GLN A 103 11.58 11.09 -0.96
C GLN A 103 11.91 10.77 -2.41
N ARG A 104 11.10 11.30 -3.35
CA ARG A 104 11.25 11.05 -4.79
C ARG A 104 11.16 9.57 -5.19
N SER A 105 10.55 8.74 -4.35
CA SER A 105 10.29 7.34 -4.67
C SER A 105 9.09 7.19 -5.60
N VAL A 106 9.06 6.07 -6.32
CA VAL A 106 7.90 5.62 -7.08
C VAL A 106 7.02 4.77 -6.15
N LEU A 107 5.76 5.17 -6.00
CA LEU A 107 4.73 4.49 -5.21
C LEU A 107 3.87 3.63 -6.12
N ILE A 108 3.59 2.39 -5.70
CA ILE A 108 2.81 1.44 -6.49
C ILE A 108 1.39 1.37 -5.95
N ALA A 109 0.41 1.71 -6.78
CA ALA A 109 -1.01 1.65 -6.47
C ALA A 109 -1.60 0.28 -6.84
N GLY A 110 -2.46 -0.27 -5.97
CA GLY A 110 -3.11 -1.56 -6.20
C GLY A 110 -4.32 -1.84 -5.32
N TRP A 111 -5.21 -0.85 -5.13
CA TRP A 111 -6.39 -0.96 -4.28
C TRP A 111 -7.67 -1.43 -4.99
N GLY A 112 -7.73 -1.39 -6.32
CA GLY A 112 -8.89 -1.83 -7.10
C GLY A 112 -10.18 -1.07 -6.77
N ASN A 113 -11.34 -1.68 -7.09
CA ASN A 113 -12.66 -1.08 -6.86
C ASN A 113 -13.04 -0.93 -5.38
N LEU A 114 -12.30 -1.58 -4.48
CA LEU A 114 -12.57 -1.50 -3.05
C LEU A 114 -12.37 -0.09 -2.48
N ILE A 115 -11.68 0.80 -3.20
CA ILE A 115 -11.60 2.23 -2.85
C ILE A 115 -12.98 2.89 -2.69
N GLU A 116 -13.99 2.39 -3.42
CA GLU A 116 -15.35 2.93 -3.39
C GLU A 116 -16.20 2.35 -2.24
N LYS A 117 -15.66 1.42 -1.45
CA LYS A 117 -16.43 0.65 -0.46
C LYS A 117 -16.92 1.49 0.73
N ARG A 118 -16.15 2.53 1.08
CA ARG A 118 -16.38 3.41 2.23
C ARG A 118 -15.93 4.83 1.90
N ASN A 119 -16.72 5.82 2.29
CA ASN A 119 -16.46 7.22 1.94
C ASN A 119 -15.11 7.72 2.49
N TYR A 120 -14.72 7.31 3.69
CA TYR A 120 -13.44 7.74 4.29
C TYR A 120 -12.20 7.25 3.52
N LEU A 121 -12.33 6.28 2.61
CA LEU A 121 -11.19 5.80 1.80
C LEU A 121 -10.76 6.83 0.76
N SER A 122 -11.70 7.56 0.16
CA SER A 122 -11.37 8.63 -0.78
C SER A 122 -10.71 9.81 -0.06
N GLU A 123 -11.18 10.14 1.15
CA GLU A 123 -10.58 11.15 2.01
C GLU A 123 -9.16 10.77 2.44
N ALA A 124 -8.96 9.54 2.92
CA ALA A 124 -7.63 8.99 3.24
C ALA A 124 -6.70 9.03 2.01
N LEU A 125 -7.20 8.63 0.85
CA LEU A 125 -6.41 8.63 -0.38
C LEU A 125 -5.99 10.05 -0.80
N LYS A 126 -6.87 11.05 -0.60
CA LYS A 126 -6.53 12.46 -0.86
C LYS A 126 -5.39 12.93 0.05
N GLU A 127 -5.43 12.61 1.34
CA GLU A 127 -4.34 12.96 2.26
C GLU A 127 -3.02 12.26 1.88
N ILE A 128 -3.07 10.98 1.54
CA ILE A 128 -1.91 10.21 1.07
C ILE A 128 -1.35 10.81 -0.22
N TYR A 129 -2.21 11.25 -1.14
CA TYR A 129 -1.80 11.95 -2.34
C TYR A 129 -1.08 13.26 -2.01
N LEU A 130 -1.61 14.08 -1.12
CA LEU A 130 -0.95 15.33 -0.69
C LEU A 130 0.41 15.07 -0.04
N LEU A 131 0.55 14.01 0.75
CA LEU A 131 1.85 13.57 1.27
C LEU A 131 2.80 13.13 0.14
N SER A 132 2.32 12.41 -0.87
CA SER A 132 3.14 12.01 -2.00
C SER A 132 3.67 13.23 -2.77
N VAL A 133 2.85 14.27 -2.96
CA VAL A 133 3.26 15.54 -3.57
C VAL A 133 4.29 16.26 -2.68
N LYS A 134 4.03 16.37 -1.37
CA LYS A 134 4.94 17.00 -0.40
C LYS A 134 6.35 16.40 -0.43
N TYR A 135 6.46 15.10 -0.66
CA TYR A 135 7.73 14.38 -0.70
C TYR A 135 8.23 14.05 -2.12
N ASN A 136 7.65 14.70 -3.14
CA ASN A 136 7.99 14.56 -4.56
C ASN A 136 7.93 13.12 -5.10
N CYS A 137 7.07 12.28 -4.54
CA CYS A 137 6.87 10.92 -5.02
C CYS A 137 5.97 10.88 -6.26
N THR A 138 6.14 9.86 -7.08
CA THR A 138 5.30 9.61 -8.27
C THR A 138 4.52 8.31 -8.10
N TRP A 139 3.47 8.13 -8.91
CA TRP A 139 2.59 6.96 -8.82
C TRP A 139 2.67 6.11 -10.08
N MET A 140 2.77 4.79 -9.87
CA MET A 140 2.64 3.78 -10.92
C MET A 140 1.64 2.71 -10.48
N CYS A 141 1.14 1.95 -11.44
CA CYS A 141 0.34 0.75 -11.17
C CYS A 141 0.71 -0.38 -12.11
N LEU A 142 0.28 -1.60 -11.79
CA LEU A 142 0.48 -2.76 -12.66
C LEU A 142 -0.43 -2.70 -13.89
N ASP A 143 -1.66 -2.27 -13.70
CA ASP A 143 -2.68 -2.09 -14.72
C ASP A 143 -3.89 -1.36 -14.10
N GLN A 144 -4.82 -0.89 -14.92
CA GLN A 144 -6.09 -0.33 -14.47
C GLN A 144 -7.26 -1.24 -14.85
N ASN A 145 -8.31 -1.25 -14.04
CA ASN A 145 -9.55 -1.93 -14.39
C ASN A 145 -10.45 -1.03 -15.26
N LYS A 146 -11.65 -1.52 -15.60
CA LYS A 146 -12.59 -0.79 -16.47
C LYS A 146 -13.04 0.57 -15.90
N SER A 147 -13.00 0.73 -14.57
CA SER A 147 -13.33 1.98 -13.88
C SER A 147 -12.11 2.90 -13.69
N GLY A 148 -10.95 2.52 -14.23
CA GLY A 148 -9.70 3.27 -14.11
C GLY A 148 -8.94 3.04 -12.78
N HIS A 149 -9.49 2.25 -11.84
CA HIS A 149 -8.78 1.99 -10.58
C HIS A 149 -7.62 1.01 -10.77
N PRO A 150 -6.51 1.18 -10.03
CA PRO A 150 -5.31 0.35 -10.16
C PRO A 150 -5.62 -1.07 -9.69
N LYS A 151 -5.37 -2.07 -10.54
CA LYS A 151 -5.69 -3.48 -10.26
C LYS A 151 -4.94 -3.97 -9.02
N HIS A 152 -5.66 -4.71 -8.19
CA HIS A 152 -5.07 -5.44 -7.08
C HIS A 152 -4.07 -6.50 -7.60
N PRO A 153 -2.91 -6.70 -6.95
CA PRO A 153 -1.80 -7.48 -7.52
C PRO A 153 -2.10 -8.98 -7.63
N LEU A 154 -3.19 -9.48 -7.02
CA LEU A 154 -3.66 -10.86 -7.22
C LEU A 154 -4.26 -11.10 -8.60
N TYR A 155 -4.69 -10.05 -9.30
CA TYR A 155 -5.34 -10.15 -10.61
C TYR A 155 -4.41 -9.81 -11.78
N VAL A 156 -3.10 -9.75 -11.52
CA VAL A 156 -2.08 -9.46 -12.52
C VAL A 156 -0.94 -10.47 -12.41
N ALA A 157 -0.52 -11.03 -13.54
CA ALA A 157 0.64 -11.91 -13.61
C ALA A 157 1.94 -11.09 -13.52
N ILE A 158 2.52 -11.01 -12.32
CA ILE A 158 3.68 -10.16 -12.02
C ILE A 158 4.87 -10.39 -12.96
N ASP A 159 5.13 -11.64 -13.39
CA ASP A 159 6.24 -11.94 -14.30
C ASP A 159 6.10 -11.25 -15.65
N ASN A 160 4.87 -11.10 -16.14
CA ASN A 160 4.57 -10.59 -17.49
C ASN A 160 4.05 -9.14 -17.49
N SER A 161 3.86 -8.53 -16.32
CA SER A 161 3.38 -7.15 -16.21
C SER A 161 4.50 -6.12 -16.23
N THR A 162 4.28 -4.95 -16.80
CA THR A 162 5.19 -3.81 -16.67
C THR A 162 4.47 -2.71 -15.89
N LEU A 163 5.18 -2.03 -14.99
CA LEU A 163 4.63 -0.87 -14.31
C LEU A 163 4.29 0.22 -15.32
N LYS A 164 3.13 0.83 -15.16
CA LYS A 164 2.63 1.95 -15.96
C LYS A 164 2.47 3.18 -15.08
N GLU A 165 2.66 4.36 -15.64
CA GLU A 165 2.34 5.61 -14.96
C GLU A 165 0.86 5.60 -14.55
N PHE A 166 0.58 6.14 -13.38
CA PHE A 166 -0.77 6.25 -12.84
C PHE A 166 -1.03 7.68 -12.39
N ASP A 167 -1.77 8.44 -13.19
CA ASP A 167 -2.21 9.78 -12.80
C ASP A 167 -3.36 9.68 -11.80
N ILE A 168 -2.97 9.60 -10.53
CA ILE A 168 -3.90 9.55 -9.40
C ILE A 168 -4.73 10.84 -9.30
N LYS A 169 -4.18 11.99 -9.70
CA LYS A 169 -4.89 13.28 -9.61
C LYS A 169 -6.01 13.30 -10.63
N GLU A 170 -5.74 12.89 -11.86
CA GLU A 170 -6.75 12.80 -12.91
C GLU A 170 -7.83 11.76 -12.57
N GLN A 171 -7.42 10.57 -12.11
CA GLN A 171 -8.35 9.48 -11.77
C GLN A 171 -9.35 9.86 -10.65
N TYR A 172 -8.90 10.59 -9.62
CA TYR A 172 -9.74 10.90 -8.44
C TYR A 172 -10.15 12.36 -8.33
N ARG A 173 -9.72 13.22 -9.26
CA ARG A 173 -10.05 14.65 -9.32
C ARG A 173 -9.73 15.40 -8.01
N PHE A 174 -8.53 15.17 -7.48
CA PHE A 174 -8.04 15.81 -6.26
C PHE A 174 -7.69 17.29 -6.44
#